data_AF-A0A6V7LP06-F1
#
_entry.id   AF-A0A6V7LP06-F1
#
_cell.length_a   1.000
_cell.length_b   1.000
_cell.length_c   1.000
_cell.angle_alpha   90.00
_cell.angle_beta   90.00
_cell.angle_gamma   90.00
#
_symmetry.space_group_name_H-M   'P 1'
#
loop_
_entity.id
_entity.type
_entity.pdbx_description
1 polymer ?
#
loop_
_entity_poly.entity_id
_entity_poly.type
_entity_poly.pdbx_seq_one_letter_code
_entity_poly.pdbx_strand_id
1 'polypeptide(L)'
;LVKMQDMMKNLYTATHARAGAWLLGVLLGYILSLKPNPKIGLITIGWLLAVIAFAFSFFAIRIFQNDTYEWLAAWEIFYAAVSRHIWAFGICWLIYSSVVGYGGIISNILSWPVYLPFTRISYSVYLVSMLLQMVKTSSQRASFYWSDGTVIYSFFAEMIFCILGGLALSLVFESPFLALERIIFRRPERGQNQQRQEDNQGISNAGYDEEHPRDVQDIVKQPYV
;
A
#
# COMPACT_ATOMS: atom_id res chain seq x y z
N LEU A 1 36.37 -1.75 -7.39
CA LEU A 1 35.49 -2.90 -7.07
C LEU A 1 35.31 -3.07 -5.57
N VAL A 2 36.38 -3.25 -4.77
CA VAL A 2 36.29 -3.37 -3.29
C VAL A 2 35.57 -2.19 -2.62
N LYS A 3 35.95 -0.94 -2.95
CA LYS A 3 35.28 0.28 -2.45
C LYS A 3 33.78 0.36 -2.79
N MET A 4 33.34 -0.17 -3.94
CA MET A 4 31.91 -0.16 -4.29
C MET A 4 31.13 -1.23 -3.51
N GLN A 5 31.74 -2.40 -3.26
CA GLN A 5 31.16 -3.44 -2.41
C GLN A 5 31.04 -2.98 -0.95
N ASP A 6 32.03 -2.25 -0.43
CA ASP A 6 31.98 -1.70 0.93
C ASP A 6 30.92 -0.59 1.06
N MET A 7 30.74 0.24 0.03
CA MET A 7 29.69 1.25 -0.01
C MET A 7 28.29 0.60 -0.06
N MET A 8 28.10 -0.45 -0.86
CA MET A 8 26.86 -1.25 -0.86
C MET A 8 26.59 -1.89 0.51
N LYS A 9 27.59 -2.47 1.17
CA LYS A 9 27.42 -3.05 2.50
C LYS A 9 27.05 -2.01 3.56
N ASN A 10 27.79 -0.90 3.64
CA ASN A 10 27.66 0.07 4.72
C ASN A 10 26.55 1.11 4.51
N LEU A 11 26.24 1.46 3.26
CA LEU A 11 25.22 2.47 2.94
C LEU A 11 23.88 1.82 2.54
N TYR A 12 23.93 0.72 1.77
CA TYR A 12 22.73 0.10 1.20
C TYR A 12 22.11 -0.97 2.12
N THR A 13 22.94 -1.66 2.91
CA THR A 13 22.54 -2.79 3.76
C THR A 13 22.35 -2.40 5.23
N ALA A 14 22.74 -1.19 5.62
CA ALA A 14 22.55 -0.70 6.99
C ALA A 14 21.07 -0.48 7.32
N THR A 15 20.56 -1.28 8.25
CA THR A 15 19.18 -1.20 8.78
C THR A 15 18.88 0.17 9.40
N HIS A 16 19.89 0.82 10.00
CA HIS A 16 19.76 2.14 10.61
C HIS A 16 19.33 3.24 9.63
N ALA A 17 19.75 3.18 8.37
CA ALA A 17 19.33 4.14 7.34
C ALA A 17 17.85 3.95 6.92
N ARG A 18 17.25 2.81 7.26
CA ARG A 18 15.82 2.48 7.01
C ARG A 18 14.95 2.60 8.26
N ALA A 19 15.57 2.65 9.44
CA ALA A 19 14.89 2.68 10.73
C ALA A 19 13.97 3.90 10.87
N GLY A 20 14.36 5.06 10.33
CA GLY A 20 13.53 6.27 10.41
C GLY A 20 12.18 6.11 9.72
N ALA A 21 12.14 5.52 8.52
CA ALA A 21 10.88 5.23 7.83
C ALA A 21 10.01 4.22 8.61
N TRP A 22 10.62 3.23 9.25
CA TRP A 22 9.90 2.24 10.07
C TRP A 22 9.30 2.88 11.32
N LEU A 23 10.09 3.72 12.02
CA LEU A 23 9.64 4.47 13.19
C LEU A 23 8.48 5.42 12.84
N LEU A 24 8.54 6.10 11.68
CA LEU A 24 7.43 6.94 11.21
C LEU A 24 6.14 6.14 11.02
N GLY A 25 6.23 4.92 10.46
CA GLY A 25 5.07 4.03 10.30
C GLY A 25 4.50 3.54 11.64
N VAL A 26 5.37 3.15 12.58
CA VAL A 26 4.95 2.74 13.93
C VAL A 26 4.30 3.90 14.69
N LEU A 27 4.90 5.08 14.61
CA LEU A 27 4.37 6.30 15.22
C LEU A 27 3.00 6.66 14.64
N LEU A 28 2.84 6.57 13.32
CA LEU A 28 1.55 6.75 12.66
C LEU A 28 0.50 5.77 13.18
N GLY A 29 0.84 4.48 13.27
CA GLY A 29 -0.04 3.45 13.81
C GLY A 29 -0.46 3.75 15.25
N TYR A 30 0.47 4.22 16.07
CA TYR A 30 0.17 4.68 17.43
C TYR A 30 -0.80 5.86 17.45
N ILE A 31 -0.52 6.93 16.68
CA ILE A 31 -1.39 8.10 16.57
C ILE A 31 -2.80 7.69 16.11
N LEU A 32 -2.91 6.74 15.18
CA LEU A 32 -4.19 6.27 14.68
C LEU A 32 -4.98 5.50 15.74
N SER A 33 -4.30 4.76 16.61
CA SER A 33 -4.93 4.08 17.75
C SER A 33 -5.58 5.05 18.74
N LEU A 34 -5.15 6.31 18.77
CA LEU A 34 -5.71 7.34 19.65
C LEU A 34 -7.01 7.97 19.08
N LYS A 35 -7.54 7.48 17.95
CA LYS A 35 -8.74 8.01 17.26
C LYS A 35 -8.74 9.55 17.14
N PRO A 36 -7.76 10.10 16.40
CA PRO A 36 -7.62 11.55 16.31
C PRO A 36 -8.80 12.17 15.53
N ASN A 37 -9.26 13.33 16.00
CA ASN A 37 -10.24 14.18 15.32
C ASN A 37 -9.53 15.45 14.81
N PRO A 38 -8.79 15.39 13.68
CA PRO A 38 -8.04 16.52 13.17
C PRO A 38 -8.97 17.62 12.63
N LYS A 39 -8.57 18.88 12.84
CA LYS A 39 -9.22 20.03 12.20
C LYS A 39 -8.98 20.00 10.69
N ILE A 40 -10.00 20.34 9.90
CA ILE A 40 -9.97 20.32 8.43
C ILE A 40 -8.78 21.12 7.85
N GLY A 41 -8.40 22.23 8.49
CA GLY A 41 -7.24 23.04 8.06
C GLY A 41 -5.89 22.33 8.17
N LEU A 42 -5.71 21.40 9.13
CA LEU A 42 -4.50 20.58 9.19
C LEU A 42 -4.46 19.56 8.05
N ILE A 43 -5.64 19.16 7.57
CA ILE A 43 -5.78 18.13 6.56
C ILE A 43 -5.37 18.67 5.19
N THR A 44 -5.80 19.88 4.85
CA THR A 44 -5.41 20.56 3.61
C THR A 44 -3.91 20.88 3.57
N ILE A 45 -3.35 21.32 4.69
CA ILE A 45 -1.90 21.55 4.82
C ILE A 45 -1.12 20.26 4.60
N GLY A 46 -1.55 19.15 5.20
CA GLY A 46 -0.84 17.88 5.00
C GLY A 46 -0.98 17.31 3.59
N TRP A 47 -2.10 17.56 2.89
CA TRP A 47 -2.21 17.22 1.46
C TRP A 47 -1.22 18.02 0.61
N LEU A 48 -1.08 19.33 0.85
CA LEU A 48 -0.06 20.15 0.19
C LEU A 48 1.34 19.62 0.49
N LEU A 49 1.61 19.29 1.76
CA LEU A 49 2.89 18.76 2.20
C LEU A 49 3.22 17.40 1.54
N ALA A 50 2.23 16.53 1.38
CA ALA A 50 2.38 15.26 0.68
C ALA A 50 2.71 15.46 -0.82
N VAL A 51 2.01 16.38 -1.50
CA VAL A 51 2.29 16.71 -2.91
C VAL A 51 3.72 17.26 -3.06
N ILE A 52 4.13 18.17 -2.16
CA ILE A 52 5.49 18.72 -2.15
C ILE A 52 6.52 17.61 -1.90
N ALA A 53 6.24 16.68 -0.98
CA ALA A 53 7.11 15.54 -0.68
C ALA A 53 7.32 14.63 -1.91
N PHE A 54 6.25 14.31 -2.63
CA PHE A 54 6.33 13.52 -3.85
C PHE A 54 7.03 14.28 -4.98
N ALA A 55 6.68 15.56 -5.19
CA ALA A 55 7.30 16.40 -6.20
C ALA A 55 8.82 16.56 -5.97
N PHE A 56 9.25 16.80 -4.74
CA PHE A 56 10.66 16.87 -4.36
C PHE A 56 11.39 15.56 -4.68
N SER A 57 10.76 14.42 -4.40
CA SER A 57 11.32 13.09 -4.70
C SER A 57 11.52 12.88 -6.21
N PHE A 58 10.51 13.23 -7.03
CA PHE A 58 10.59 13.09 -8.49
C PHE A 58 11.58 14.07 -9.14
N PHE A 59 11.55 15.33 -8.73
CA PHE A 59 12.36 16.38 -9.33
C PHE A 59 13.85 16.17 -9.05
N ALA A 60 14.17 15.67 -7.85
CA ALA A 60 15.54 15.39 -7.51
C ALA A 60 16.16 14.26 -8.34
N ILE A 61 15.41 13.21 -8.70
CA ILE A 61 15.90 12.18 -9.63
C ILE A 61 16.30 12.79 -10.98
N ARG A 62 15.58 13.80 -11.47
CA ARG A 62 15.88 14.49 -12.73
C ARG A 62 17.13 15.36 -12.63
N ILE A 63 17.38 15.99 -11.49
CA ILE A 63 18.58 16.82 -11.28
C ILE A 63 19.85 15.96 -11.30
N PHE A 64 19.84 14.81 -10.63
CA PHE A 64 21.01 13.91 -10.58
C PHE A 64 21.34 13.22 -11.91
N GLN A 65 20.43 13.24 -12.89
CA GLN A 65 20.64 12.66 -14.22
C GLN A 65 21.09 13.68 -15.26
N ASN A 66 21.22 14.97 -14.91
CA ASN A 66 21.72 15.97 -15.86
C ASN A 66 23.25 15.97 -15.90
N ASP A 67 23.81 15.87 -17.10
CA ASP A 67 25.27 15.81 -17.34
C ASP A 67 26.04 17.07 -16.92
N THR A 68 25.34 18.18 -16.64
CA THR A 68 25.93 19.49 -16.26
C THR A 68 25.94 19.73 -14.75
N TYR A 69 25.61 18.72 -13.94
CA TYR A 69 25.53 18.90 -12.48
C TYR A 69 26.92 18.93 -11.84
N GLU A 70 27.25 20.02 -11.16
CA GLU A 70 28.45 20.09 -10.32
C GLU A 70 28.26 19.27 -9.05
N TRP A 71 29.10 18.24 -8.90
CA TRP A 71 29.04 17.27 -7.82
C TRP A 71 29.39 17.90 -6.47
N LEU A 72 28.37 18.30 -5.70
CA LEU A 72 28.54 18.83 -4.35
C LEU A 72 28.20 17.74 -3.32
N ALA A 73 29.24 17.08 -2.80
CA ALA A 73 29.09 15.94 -1.88
C ALA A 73 28.19 16.23 -0.66
N ALA A 74 28.21 17.45 -0.13
CA ALA A 74 27.37 17.83 1.01
C ALA A 74 25.87 17.78 0.68
N TRP A 75 25.48 18.22 -0.52
CA TRP A 75 24.08 18.21 -0.97
C TRP A 75 23.58 16.79 -1.24
N GLU A 76 24.42 15.95 -1.83
CA GLU A 76 24.08 14.55 -2.11
C GLU A 76 23.90 13.71 -0.86
N ILE A 77 24.79 13.85 0.12
CA ILE A 77 24.68 13.12 1.37
C ILE A 77 23.40 13.53 2.10
N PHE A 78 23.10 14.83 2.12
CA PHE A 78 21.87 15.36 2.70
C PHE A 78 20.64 14.84 1.96
N TYR A 79 20.64 14.89 0.64
CA TYR A 79 19.54 14.40 -0.19
C TYR A 79 19.33 12.89 -0.04
N ALA A 80 20.40 12.09 -0.08
CA ALA A 80 20.34 10.64 0.10
C ALA A 80 19.79 10.26 1.48
N ALA A 81 20.11 11.05 2.52
CA ALA A 81 19.57 10.83 3.85
C ALA A 81 18.09 11.21 3.96
N VAL A 82 17.67 12.35 3.39
CA VAL A 82 16.35 12.94 3.67
C VAL A 82 15.26 12.50 2.69
N SER A 83 15.59 12.28 1.41
CA SER A 83 14.64 11.95 0.35
C SER A 83 13.71 10.79 0.72
N ARG A 84 14.28 9.71 1.27
CA ARG A 84 13.54 8.51 1.66
C ARG A 84 12.57 8.75 2.83
N HIS A 85 12.95 9.62 3.77
CA HIS A 85 12.11 9.97 4.92
C HIS A 85 10.95 10.88 4.50
N ILE A 86 11.21 11.86 3.63
CA ILE A 86 10.18 12.73 3.06
C ILE A 86 9.14 11.90 2.30
N TRP A 87 9.60 10.96 1.46
CA TRP A 87 8.70 10.08 0.73
C TRP A 87 7.86 9.19 1.66
N ALA A 88 8.49 8.59 2.67
CA ALA A 88 7.79 7.79 3.67
C ALA A 88 6.74 8.62 4.45
N PHE A 89 7.06 9.87 4.78
CA PHE A 89 6.13 10.80 5.42
C PHE A 89 4.92 11.11 4.53
N GLY A 90 5.12 11.33 3.23
CA GLY A 90 4.04 11.52 2.26
C GLY A 90 3.08 10.32 2.19
N ILE A 91 3.61 9.10 2.24
CA ILE A 91 2.80 7.87 2.32
C ILE A 91 2.07 7.76 3.66
N CYS A 92 2.76 8.04 4.77
CA CYS A 92 2.14 8.02 6.10
C CYS A 92 0.95 8.97 6.16
N TRP A 93 1.09 10.16 5.58
CA TRP A 93 0.00 11.12 5.49
C TRP A 93 -1.18 10.63 4.63
N LEU A 94 -0.89 9.96 3.50
CA LEU A 94 -1.91 9.38 2.62
C LEU A 94 -2.72 8.30 3.35
N ILE A 95 -2.05 7.44 4.12
CA ILE A 95 -2.71 6.42 4.95
C ILE A 95 -3.55 7.09 6.03
N TYR A 96 -2.98 8.07 6.73
CA TYR A 96 -3.68 8.83 7.77
C TYR A 96 -4.98 9.46 7.25
N SER A 97 -4.90 10.20 6.13
CA SER A 97 -6.07 10.86 5.55
C SER A 97 -7.13 9.87 5.10
N SER A 98 -6.72 8.70 4.60
CA SER A 98 -7.62 7.63 4.19
C SER A 98 -8.39 7.04 5.37
N VAL A 99 -7.75 6.81 6.52
CA VAL A 99 -8.42 6.22 7.69
C VAL A 99 -9.32 7.22 8.43
N VAL A 100 -8.92 8.49 8.51
CA VAL A 100 -9.75 9.53 9.16
C VAL A 100 -10.97 9.91 8.30
N GLY A 101 -11.06 9.44 7.05
CA GLY A 101 -12.21 9.67 6.17
C GLY A 101 -12.11 10.94 5.32
N TYR A 102 -10.98 11.63 5.37
CA TYR A 102 -10.69 12.81 4.53
C TYR A 102 -9.83 12.47 3.31
N GLY A 103 -9.75 11.19 2.95
CA GLY A 103 -8.98 10.68 1.82
C GLY A 103 -9.67 10.90 0.46
N GLY A 104 -10.97 11.23 0.45
CA GLY A 104 -11.75 11.44 -0.78
C GLY A 104 -11.59 10.29 -1.78
N ILE A 105 -11.17 10.61 -3.00
CA ILE A 105 -10.95 9.65 -4.10
C ILE A 105 -9.88 8.61 -3.73
N ILE A 106 -8.82 9.02 -3.03
CA ILE A 106 -7.70 8.14 -2.69
C ILE A 106 -8.17 7.03 -1.73
N SER A 107 -9.07 7.36 -0.80
CA SER A 107 -9.65 6.36 0.12
C SER A 107 -10.48 5.32 -0.63
N ASN A 108 -11.27 5.73 -1.63
CA ASN A 108 -12.04 4.81 -2.46
C ASN A 108 -11.14 3.89 -3.29
N ILE A 109 -10.04 4.43 -3.84
CA ILE A 109 -9.05 3.63 -4.53
C ILE A 109 -8.50 2.61 -3.54
N LEU A 110 -7.88 3.03 -2.44
CA LEU A 110 -7.23 2.14 -1.46
C LEU A 110 -8.17 1.09 -0.84
N SER A 111 -9.46 1.39 -0.72
CA SER A 111 -10.45 0.47 -0.17
C SER A 111 -10.93 -0.59 -1.16
N TRP A 112 -10.42 -0.61 -2.39
CA TRP A 112 -10.87 -1.54 -3.42
C TRP A 112 -10.45 -2.99 -3.08
N PRO A 113 -11.38 -3.96 -2.99
CA PRO A 113 -11.08 -5.39 -2.75
C PRO A 113 -10.07 -6.02 -3.71
N VAL A 114 -9.82 -5.40 -4.86
CA VAL A 114 -8.78 -5.84 -5.83
C VAL A 114 -7.38 -5.87 -5.20
N TYR A 115 -7.12 -5.05 -4.18
CA TYR A 115 -5.81 -5.01 -3.54
C TYR A 115 -5.51 -6.22 -2.66
N LEU A 116 -6.52 -6.97 -2.19
CA LEU A 116 -6.32 -8.17 -1.38
C LEU A 116 -5.54 -9.26 -2.13
N PRO A 117 -5.99 -9.75 -3.32
CA PRO A 117 -5.22 -10.72 -4.09
C PRO A 117 -3.92 -10.11 -4.64
N PHE A 118 -3.93 -8.83 -4.99
CA PHE A 118 -2.74 -8.14 -5.53
C PHE A 118 -1.56 -8.14 -4.56
N THR A 119 -1.82 -7.92 -3.26
CA THR A 119 -0.78 -7.93 -2.22
C THR A 119 -0.12 -9.31 -2.09
N ARG A 120 -0.90 -10.39 -2.25
CA ARG A 120 -0.39 -11.76 -2.17
C ARG A 120 0.53 -12.09 -3.34
N ILE A 121 0.10 -11.77 -4.56
CA ILE A 121 0.90 -11.99 -5.78
C ILE A 121 2.17 -11.14 -5.75
N SER A 122 2.08 -9.90 -5.25
CA SER A 122 3.22 -8.97 -5.16
C SER A 122 4.38 -9.54 -4.35
N TYR A 123 4.09 -10.29 -3.27
CA TYR A 123 5.14 -10.95 -2.47
C TYR A 123 5.87 -12.04 -3.27
N SER A 124 5.12 -12.90 -3.96
CA SER A 124 5.70 -13.95 -4.82
C SER A 124 6.53 -13.36 -5.96
N VAL A 125 6.05 -12.30 -6.60
CA VAL A 125 6.77 -11.56 -7.65
C VAL A 125 8.06 -10.93 -7.11
N TYR A 126 8.04 -10.37 -5.89
CA TYR A 126 9.22 -9.81 -5.25
C TYR A 126 10.31 -10.85 -4.99
N LEU A 127 9.95 -12.05 -4.52
CA LEU A 127 10.92 -13.12 -4.31
C LEU A 127 11.57 -13.57 -5.62
N VAL A 128 10.77 -13.74 -6.68
CA VAL A 128 11.26 -14.14 -8.00
C VAL A 128 12.16 -13.06 -8.60
N SER A 129 11.80 -11.78 -8.46
CA SER A 129 12.60 -10.69 -9.01
C SER A 129 13.98 -10.60 -8.35
N MET A 130 14.06 -10.77 -7.02
CA MET A 130 15.32 -10.82 -6.28
C MET A 130 16.20 -11.99 -6.75
N LEU A 131 15.61 -13.17 -6.95
CA LEU A 131 16.33 -14.34 -7.43
C LEU A 131 16.84 -14.14 -8.87
N LEU A 132 16.00 -13.62 -9.77
CA LEU A 132 16.36 -13.35 -11.16
C LEU A 132 17.51 -12.34 -11.25
N GLN A 133 17.46 -11.26 -10.47
CA GLN A 133 18.55 -10.29 -10.39
C GLN A 133 19.85 -10.94 -9.92
N MET A 134 19.80 -11.76 -8.86
CA MET A 134 20.98 -12.45 -8.34
C MET A 134 21.63 -13.40 -9.36
N VAL A 135 20.82 -14.16 -10.09
CA VAL A 135 21.28 -15.07 -11.15
C VAL A 135 21.85 -14.28 -12.33
N LYS A 136 21.19 -13.20 -12.75
CA LYS A 136 21.66 -12.33 -13.83
C LYS A 136 23.02 -11.72 -13.50
N THR A 137 23.17 -11.14 -12.31
CA THR A 137 24.44 -10.54 -11.86
C THR A 137 25.55 -11.59 -11.76
N SER A 138 25.23 -12.81 -11.34
CA SER A 138 26.21 -13.90 -11.24
C SER A 138 26.61 -14.49 -12.61
N SER A 139 25.70 -14.41 -13.59
CA SER A 139 25.93 -14.91 -14.96
C SER A 139 26.58 -13.87 -15.88
N GLN A 140 26.54 -12.58 -15.51
CA GLN A 140 27.19 -11.51 -16.26
C GLN A 140 28.72 -11.61 -16.15
N ARG A 141 29.34 -12.18 -17.20
CA ARG A 141 30.80 -12.32 -17.32
C ARG A 141 31.45 -11.26 -18.22
N ALA A 142 30.66 -10.42 -18.91
CA ALA A 142 31.13 -9.38 -19.82
C ALA A 142 30.40 -8.04 -19.58
N SER A 143 31.07 -6.94 -19.95
CA SER A 143 30.51 -5.58 -19.83
C SER A 143 29.28 -5.41 -20.71
N PHE A 144 28.18 -4.95 -20.11
CA PHE A 144 26.93 -4.65 -20.80
C PHE A 144 27.05 -3.32 -21.57
N TYR A 145 26.75 -3.32 -22.87
CA TYR A 145 26.71 -2.10 -23.67
C TYR A 145 25.44 -1.31 -23.32
N TRP A 146 25.62 -0.10 -22.79
CA TRP A 146 24.52 0.78 -22.41
C TRP A 146 23.92 1.43 -23.66
N SER A 147 22.71 1.01 -24.02
CA SER A 147 21.89 1.62 -25.06
C SER A 147 20.45 1.71 -24.53
N ASP A 148 19.84 2.90 -24.62
CA ASP A 148 18.51 3.17 -24.05
C ASP A 148 17.46 2.15 -24.49
N GLY A 149 17.45 1.80 -25.78
CA GLY A 149 16.52 0.80 -26.32
C GLY A 149 16.72 -0.60 -25.73
N THR A 150 17.98 -1.00 -25.51
CA THR A 150 18.31 -2.30 -24.93
C THR A 150 17.95 -2.35 -23.44
N VAL A 151 18.14 -1.23 -22.72
CA VAL A 151 17.76 -1.10 -21.31
C VAL A 151 16.24 -1.17 -21.14
N ILE A 152 15.49 -0.43 -21.95
CA ILE A 152 14.02 -0.44 -21.93
C ILE A 152 13.50 -1.85 -22.24
N TYR A 153 14.00 -2.49 -23.30
CA TYR A 153 13.61 -3.86 -23.65
C TYR A 153 13.90 -4.86 -22.52
N SER A 154 15.11 -4.79 -21.94
CA SER A 154 15.51 -5.66 -20.84
C SER A 154 14.63 -5.47 -19.61
N PHE A 155 14.25 -4.22 -19.30
CA PHE A 155 13.34 -3.91 -18.20
C PHE A 155 11.96 -4.55 -18.40
N PHE A 156 11.36 -4.38 -19.58
CA PHE A 156 10.06 -5.00 -19.87
C PHE A 156 10.13 -6.53 -19.88
N ALA A 157 11.19 -7.10 -20.43
CA ALA A 157 11.40 -8.55 -20.41
C ALA A 157 11.49 -9.07 -18.96
N GLU A 158 12.32 -8.45 -18.12
CA GLU A 158 12.45 -8.83 -16.72
C GLU A 158 11.14 -8.67 -15.94
N MET A 159 10.40 -7.59 -16.18
CA MET A 159 9.10 -7.38 -15.56
C MET A 159 8.13 -8.50 -15.89
N ILE A 160 8.04 -8.91 -17.16
CA ILE A 160 7.18 -10.01 -17.61
C ILE A 160 7.63 -11.34 -16.97
N PHE A 161 8.93 -11.65 -16.96
CA PHE A 161 9.45 -12.85 -16.32
C PHE A 161 9.17 -12.91 -14.81
N CYS A 162 9.31 -11.78 -14.10
CA CYS A 162 9.00 -11.69 -12.68
C CYS A 162 7.51 -11.90 -12.41
N ILE A 163 6.63 -11.33 -13.24
CA ILE A 163 5.18 -11.49 -13.09
C ILE A 163 4.78 -12.94 -13.38
N LEU A 164 5.24 -13.54 -14.48
CA LEU A 164 4.91 -14.91 -14.84
C LEU A 164 5.47 -15.91 -13.81
N GLY A 165 6.74 -15.75 -13.43
CA GLY A 165 7.38 -16.60 -12.43
C GLY A 165 6.74 -16.43 -11.05
N GLY A 166 6.44 -15.20 -10.64
CA GLY A 166 5.77 -14.89 -9.38
C GLY A 166 4.35 -15.44 -9.33
N LEU A 167 3.60 -15.40 -10.44
CA LEU A 167 2.27 -15.99 -10.54
C LEU A 167 2.34 -17.53 -10.47
N ALA A 168 3.25 -18.15 -11.21
CA ALA A 168 3.47 -19.59 -11.14
C ALA A 168 3.85 -20.04 -9.72
N LEU A 169 4.76 -19.31 -9.08
CA LEU A 169 5.18 -19.57 -7.70
C LEU A 169 4.02 -19.35 -6.72
N SER A 170 3.24 -18.29 -6.88
CA SER A 170 2.02 -18.06 -6.08
C SER A 170 1.04 -19.21 -6.23
N LEU A 171 0.77 -19.71 -7.44
CA LEU A 171 -0.17 -20.83 -7.63
C LEU A 171 0.32 -22.14 -7.00
N VAL A 172 1.62 -22.43 -7.12
CA VAL A 172 2.24 -23.66 -6.59
C VAL A 172 2.27 -23.65 -5.06
N PHE A 173 2.51 -22.50 -4.43
CA PHE A 173 2.57 -22.40 -2.97
C PHE A 173 1.22 -22.04 -2.33
N GLU A 174 0.43 -21.15 -2.93
CA GLU A 174 -0.83 -20.70 -2.34
C GLU A 174 -1.88 -21.82 -2.34
N SER A 175 -1.92 -22.68 -3.37
CA SER A 175 -2.86 -23.82 -3.41
C SER A 175 -2.67 -24.86 -2.28
N PRO A 176 -1.45 -25.35 -1.96
CA PRO A 176 -1.26 -26.23 -0.82
C PRO A 176 -1.40 -25.49 0.51
N PHE A 177 -1.04 -24.20 0.62
CA PHE A 177 -1.22 -23.43 1.86
C PHE A 177 -2.70 -23.17 2.16
N LEU A 178 -3.53 -22.87 1.17
CA LEU A 178 -4.99 -22.75 1.32
C LEU A 178 -5.63 -24.09 1.72
N ALA A 179 -5.15 -25.20 1.14
CA ALA A 179 -5.60 -26.54 1.53
C ALA A 179 -5.20 -26.84 2.98
N LEU A 180 -3.97 -26.49 3.38
CA LEU A 180 -3.46 -26.68 4.74
C LEU A 180 -4.22 -25.81 5.75
N GLU A 181 -4.50 -24.55 5.42
CA GLU A 181 -5.31 -23.63 6.24
C GLU A 181 -6.71 -24.21 6.47
N ARG A 182 -7.38 -24.75 5.45
CA ARG A 182 -8.70 -25.39 5.62
C ARG A 182 -8.66 -26.63 6.51
N ILE A 183 -7.55 -27.37 6.50
CA ILE A 183 -7.36 -28.57 7.33
C ILE A 183 -7.08 -28.18 8.79
N ILE A 184 -6.26 -27.14 9.02
CA ILE A 184 -5.85 -26.68 10.36
C ILE A 184 -6.86 -25.75 11.02
N PHE A 185 -7.45 -24.82 10.27
CA PHE A 185 -8.51 -23.90 10.70
C PHE A 185 -9.90 -24.43 10.33
N ARG A 186 -10.10 -25.74 10.45
CA ARG A 186 -11.43 -26.36 10.39
C ARG A 186 -12.25 -25.90 11.61
N ARG A 187 -12.65 -24.62 11.61
CA ARG A 187 -13.71 -24.09 12.47
C ARG A 187 -14.99 -24.78 12.02
N PRO A 188 -15.75 -25.41 12.92
CA PRO A 188 -17.09 -25.86 12.57
C PRO A 188 -17.89 -24.62 12.15
N GLU A 189 -18.44 -24.65 10.94
CA GLU A 189 -19.33 -23.62 10.41
C GLU A 189 -20.56 -23.48 11.31
N ARG A 190 -20.49 -22.58 12.29
CA ARG A 190 -21.61 -22.32 13.21
C ARG A 190 -22.04 -20.85 13.28
N GLY A 191 -21.66 -20.03 12.31
CA GLY A 191 -21.94 -18.58 12.35
C GLY A 191 -22.78 -17.99 11.21
N GLN A 192 -22.72 -18.53 9.99
CA GLN A 192 -23.40 -17.89 8.84
C GLN A 192 -24.86 -18.31 8.64
N ASN A 193 -25.29 -19.44 9.20
CA ASN A 193 -26.70 -19.88 9.11
C ASN A 193 -27.61 -19.23 10.18
N GLN A 194 -27.07 -18.71 11.29
CA GLN A 194 -27.89 -18.05 12.32
C GLN A 194 -28.31 -16.63 11.90
N GLN A 195 -27.42 -15.84 11.30
CA GLN A 195 -27.76 -14.49 10.82
C GLN A 195 -28.74 -14.51 9.63
N ARG A 196 -28.68 -15.51 8.74
CA ARG A 196 -29.69 -15.68 7.68
C ARG A 196 -31.05 -16.16 8.20
N GLN A 197 -31.10 -16.86 9.34
CA GLN A 197 -32.36 -17.31 9.93
C GLN A 197 -33.05 -16.21 10.75
N GLU A 198 -32.29 -15.38 11.47
CA GLU A 198 -32.82 -14.21 12.19
C GLU A 198 -33.34 -13.12 11.25
N ASP A 199 -32.63 -12.85 10.15
CA ASP A 199 -33.06 -11.89 9.11
C ASP A 199 -34.34 -12.37 8.38
N ASN A 200 -34.43 -13.67 8.07
CA ASN A 200 -35.61 -14.23 7.40
C ASN A 200 -36.83 -14.39 8.33
N GLN A 201 -36.63 -14.57 9.64
CA GLN A 201 -37.71 -14.53 10.64
C GLN A 201 -38.17 -13.09 10.95
N GLY A 202 -37.28 -12.11 10.92
CA GLY A 202 -37.61 -10.70 11.08
C GLY A 202 -38.44 -10.14 9.92
N ILE A 203 -38.10 -10.51 8.68
CA ILE A 203 -38.83 -10.11 7.47
C ILE A 203 -40.21 -10.79 7.39
N SER A 204 -40.33 -12.05 7.83
CA SER A 204 -41.62 -12.77 7.83
C SER A 204 -42.63 -12.23 8.84
N ASN A 205 -42.18 -11.62 9.95
CA ASN A 205 -43.08 -11.10 10.98
C ASN A 205 -43.49 -9.63 10.72
N ALA A 206 -42.69 -8.87 9.96
CA ALA A 206 -43.01 -7.47 9.62
C ALA A 206 -44.12 -7.33 8.56
N GLY A 207 -44.53 -8.42 7.90
CA GLY A 207 -45.55 -8.41 6.84
C GLY A 207 -46.99 -8.69 7.29
N TYR A 208 -47.25 -8.93 8.58
CA TYR A 208 -48.57 -9.36 9.06
C TYR A 208 -49.30 -8.38 10.02
N ASP A 209 -48.71 -7.23 10.34
CA ASP A 209 -49.25 -6.33 11.39
C ASP A 209 -49.81 -4.98 10.89
N GLU A 210 -49.96 -4.75 9.58
CA GLU A 210 -50.59 -3.53 9.04
C GLU A 210 -51.84 -3.81 8.19
N GLU A 211 -52.89 -4.37 8.78
CA GLU A 211 -54.25 -4.24 8.21
C GLU A 211 -55.35 -4.33 9.28
N HIS A 212 -55.57 -3.23 10.03
CA HIS A 212 -56.90 -2.95 10.59
C HIS A 212 -57.15 -1.43 10.76
N PRO A 213 -58.28 -0.89 10.28
CA PRO A 213 -58.48 0.55 10.16
C PRO A 213 -59.14 1.12 11.42
N ARG A 214 -58.63 2.21 12.00
CA ARG A 214 -59.42 3.13 12.84
C ARG A 214 -58.92 4.58 12.85
N ASP A 215 -59.85 5.43 12.41
CA ASP A 215 -60.20 6.76 12.91
C ASP A 215 -59.40 8.01 12.50
N VAL A 216 -60.14 8.86 11.77
CA VAL A 216 -59.77 10.06 11.01
C VAL A 216 -59.87 11.32 11.90
N GLN A 217 -59.30 11.33 13.11
CA GLN A 217 -59.60 12.42 14.08
C GLN A 217 -58.44 13.26 14.61
N ASP A 218 -57.16 12.94 14.34
CA ASP A 218 -56.06 13.74 14.91
C ASP A 218 -55.31 14.63 13.89
N ILE A 219 -56.02 15.02 12.82
CA ILE A 219 -55.71 16.25 12.10
C ILE A 219 -56.17 17.40 13.00
N VAL A 220 -55.23 18.04 13.71
CA VAL A 220 -55.24 19.43 14.24
C VAL A 220 -54.48 19.44 15.57
N LYS A 221 -53.16 19.72 15.50
CA LYS A 221 -52.40 20.62 16.40
C LYS A 221 -50.92 20.70 16.00
N GLN A 222 -50.63 21.76 15.23
CA GLN A 222 -49.41 22.56 15.03
C GLN A 222 -48.32 22.57 16.16
N PRO A 223 -47.15 23.26 16.02
CA PRO A 223 -46.30 23.58 14.85
C PRO A 223 -44.76 23.54 15.15
N TYR A 224 -43.97 23.89 14.11
CA TYR A 224 -42.53 24.17 13.98
C TYR A 224 -41.72 24.70 15.18
N VAL A 225 -40.54 24.09 15.40
CA VAL A 225 -39.22 24.75 15.59
C VAL A 225 -38.16 23.89 14.92
#